data_AF-A0A969HLF2-F1
#
_entry.id   AF-A0A969HLF2-F1
#
_cell.length_a   1.000
_cell.length_b   1.000
_cell.length_c   1.000
_cell.angle_alpha   90.00
_cell.angle_beta   90.00
_cell.angle_gamma   90.00
#
_symmetry.space_group_name_H-M   'P 1'
#
loop_
_entity.id
_entity.type
_entity.pdbx_description
1 polymer ?
#
loop_
_entity_poly.entity_id
_entity_poly.type
_entity_poly.pdbx_seq_one_letter_code
_entity_poly.pdbx_strand_id
1 'polypeptide(L)'
;MAYLNRLKKIEQDTGIPLKKLIRALFCDSIELAGANWTSNFEALFQKKYDYSLVPYYPFVFYPPYVGYSDNQYAESFQDTLRRVRHDYNALLVETFLTNFTQTFQQYSTDNGLMARYQAYGTPFLMGMIGGNLIPDIPESNNWIYSADMEAPSWQWNIGHGYMIWNLYAAAGGHLKGRNIISCEAMTNTKGVFKMSLEQVKQADDMNFITGINHSILHGYNYSPLEAGFPGWIRFGAYFSEQNTWWPYFKHWADYNARLSYVFQNSQPQKSIAILGPASDLWSTVGWIGFPST
;
A
#
# COMPACT_ATOMS: atom_id res chain seq x y z
N MET A 1 20.71 2.68 0.29
CA MET A 1 21.51 1.62 -0.38
C MET A 1 22.12 0.59 0.57
N ALA A 2 22.76 0.96 1.70
CA ALA A 2 23.45 -0.01 2.57
C ALA A 2 22.59 -1.21 3.01
N TYR A 3 21.31 -0.99 3.32
CA TYR A 3 20.38 -2.07 3.68
C TYR A 3 20.09 -3.01 2.50
N LEU A 4 19.72 -2.48 1.33
CA LEU A 4 19.36 -3.28 0.16
C LEU A 4 20.53 -4.14 -0.34
N ASN A 5 21.77 -3.65 -0.20
CA ASN A 5 22.98 -4.41 -0.54
C ASN A 5 23.13 -5.71 0.27
N ARG A 6 22.41 -5.89 1.38
CA ARG A 6 22.36 -7.18 2.09
C ARG A 6 21.80 -8.30 1.23
N LEU A 7 20.94 -7.99 0.24
CA LEU A 7 20.39 -8.98 -0.68
C LEU A 7 21.47 -9.62 -1.57
N LYS A 8 22.61 -8.96 -1.78
CA LYS A 8 23.76 -9.54 -2.49
C LYS A 8 24.34 -10.77 -1.77
N LYS A 9 24.10 -10.89 -0.46
CA LYS A 9 24.44 -12.08 0.34
C LYS A 9 23.81 -13.34 -0.25
N ILE A 10 22.59 -13.25 -0.79
CA ILE A 10 21.89 -14.38 -1.41
C ILE A 10 22.65 -14.86 -2.65
N GLU A 11 23.10 -13.94 -3.51
CA GLU A 11 23.92 -14.29 -4.68
C GLU A 11 25.26 -14.91 -4.28
N GLN A 12 25.88 -14.38 -3.22
CA GLN A 12 27.14 -14.89 -2.68
C GLN A 12 26.99 -16.31 -2.12
N ASP A 13 25.94 -16.56 -1.35
CA ASP A 13 25.71 -17.83 -0.69
C ASP A 13 25.24 -18.92 -1.67
N THR A 14 24.51 -18.55 -2.72
CA THR A 14 23.98 -19.49 -3.72
C THR A 14 24.86 -19.64 -4.96
N GLY A 15 25.72 -18.66 -5.27
CA GLY A 15 26.45 -18.56 -6.53
C GLY A 15 25.57 -18.24 -7.75
N ILE A 16 24.28 -17.93 -7.54
CA ILE A 16 23.30 -17.67 -8.61
C ILE A 16 22.90 -16.18 -8.58
N PRO A 17 22.90 -15.48 -9.74
CA PRO A 17 22.42 -14.11 -9.81
C PRO A 17 20.97 -13.96 -9.34
N LEU A 18 20.68 -12.89 -8.61
CA LEU A 18 19.42 -12.65 -7.91
C LEU A 18 18.23 -12.67 -8.85
N LYS A 19 18.38 -12.08 -10.05
CA LYS A 19 17.35 -12.07 -11.11
C LYS A 19 16.96 -13.45 -11.65
N LYS A 20 17.79 -14.47 -11.44
CA LYS A 20 17.44 -15.86 -11.80
C LYS A 20 16.69 -16.57 -10.69
N LEU A 21 16.75 -16.06 -9.46
CA LEU A 21 16.12 -16.63 -8.27
C LEU A 21 14.80 -15.94 -7.93
N ILE A 22 14.76 -14.61 -8.08
CA ILE A 22 13.68 -13.75 -7.63
C ILE A 22 13.23 -12.88 -8.81
N ARG A 23 11.91 -12.81 -9.05
CA ARG A 23 11.31 -11.98 -10.10
C ARG A 23 11.16 -10.51 -9.68
N ALA A 24 10.77 -10.30 -8.42
CA ALA A 24 10.42 -8.99 -7.90
C ALA A 24 10.80 -8.86 -6.42
N LEU A 25 11.22 -7.65 -6.02
CA LEU A 25 11.27 -7.27 -4.61
C LEU A 25 9.93 -6.68 -4.21
N PHE A 26 9.48 -7.00 -3.00
CA PHE A 26 8.24 -6.50 -2.44
C PHE A 26 8.52 -5.55 -1.28
N CYS A 27 7.87 -4.40 -1.28
CA CYS A 27 7.71 -3.56 -0.10
C CYS A 27 6.23 -3.56 0.31
N ASP A 28 6.01 -3.87 1.58
CA ASP A 28 4.69 -3.88 2.22
C ASP A 28 4.16 -2.46 2.45
N SER A 29 2.90 -2.34 2.88
CA SER A 29 2.34 -1.05 3.30
C SER A 29 3.15 -0.46 4.45
N ILE A 30 3.32 0.86 4.46
CA ILE A 30 4.18 1.53 5.45
C ILE A 30 3.35 1.99 6.63
N GLU A 31 3.62 1.37 7.78
CA GLU A 31 3.03 1.71 9.08
C GLU A 31 4.03 2.49 9.97
N LEU A 32 4.80 3.40 9.36
CA LEU A 32 5.82 4.20 10.03
C LEU A 32 5.30 5.61 10.33
N ALA A 33 4.68 5.76 11.50
CA ALA A 33 4.19 7.05 11.98
C ALA A 33 5.30 7.95 12.53
N GLY A 34 5.17 9.26 12.34
CA GLY A 34 6.03 10.27 12.98
C GLY A 34 7.36 10.57 12.29
N ALA A 35 7.63 9.97 11.13
CA ALA A 35 8.77 10.36 10.30
C ALA A 35 8.50 11.68 9.56
N ASN A 36 8.58 12.80 10.27
CA ASN A 36 8.26 14.14 9.78
C ASN A 36 9.49 15.05 9.59
N TRP A 37 10.70 14.50 9.67
CA TRP A 37 11.93 15.28 9.55
C TRP A 37 13.10 14.44 9.04
N THR A 38 14.10 15.11 8.47
CA THR A 38 15.42 14.55 8.16
C THR A 38 16.47 15.65 8.29
N SER A 39 17.74 15.28 8.51
CA SER A 39 18.81 16.24 8.86
C SER A 39 19.03 17.36 7.84
N ASN A 40 18.74 17.13 6.56
CA ASN A 40 18.89 18.11 5.49
C ASN A 40 17.57 18.79 5.08
N PHE A 41 16.47 18.56 5.80
CA PHE A 41 15.14 19.00 5.39
C PHE A 41 15.01 20.51 5.26
N GLU A 42 15.59 21.29 6.18
CA GLU A 42 15.56 22.77 6.13
C GLU A 42 16.20 23.31 4.85
N ALA A 43 17.34 22.75 4.47
CA ALA A 43 18.06 23.15 3.26
C ALA A 43 17.28 22.78 2.00
N LEU A 44 16.62 21.61 2.00
CA LEU A 44 15.72 21.20 0.92
C LEU A 44 14.53 22.16 0.81
N PHE A 45 13.96 22.56 1.95
CA PHE A 45 12.82 23.46 2.02
C PHE A 45 13.16 24.86 1.49
N GLN A 46 14.21 25.48 2.04
CA GLN A 46 14.67 26.80 1.60
C GLN A 46 15.02 26.79 0.11
N LYS A 47 15.67 25.72 -0.39
CA LYS A 47 16.02 25.60 -1.81
C LYS A 47 14.79 25.52 -2.71
N LYS A 48 13.72 24.86 -2.27
CA LYS A 48 12.52 24.62 -3.09
C LYS A 48 11.54 25.80 -3.08
N TYR A 49 11.33 26.41 -1.92
CA TYR A 49 10.29 27.42 -1.71
C TYR A 49 10.83 28.84 -1.52
N ASP A 50 12.15 29.01 -1.45
CA ASP A 50 12.82 30.32 -1.32
C ASP A 50 12.49 31.09 -0.02
N TYR A 51 12.09 30.40 1.05
CA TYR A 51 11.94 30.98 2.38
C TYR A 51 12.24 29.99 3.51
N SER A 52 12.50 30.51 4.71
CA SER A 52 12.91 29.70 5.86
C SER A 52 11.71 29.09 6.57
N LEU A 53 11.81 27.79 6.88
CA LEU A 53 10.81 27.08 7.68
C LEU A 53 10.93 27.38 9.18
N VAL A 54 12.09 27.86 9.64
CA VAL A 54 12.41 28.05 11.08
C VAL A 54 11.38 28.89 11.83
N PRO A 55 10.89 30.04 11.30
CA PRO A 55 9.86 30.83 11.98
C PRO A 55 8.53 30.09 12.19
N TYR A 56 8.31 29.00 11.44
CA TYR A 56 7.05 28.27 11.41
C TYR A 56 7.08 26.92 12.14
N TYR A 57 8.20 26.51 12.75
CA TYR A 57 8.33 25.23 13.46
C TYR A 57 7.20 24.93 14.45
N PRO A 58 6.75 25.88 15.30
CA PRO A 58 5.65 25.63 16.22
C PRO A 58 4.32 25.28 15.53
N PHE A 59 4.19 25.52 14.22
CA PHE A 59 2.94 25.39 13.48
C PHE A 59 2.94 24.27 12.43
N VAL A 60 4.10 23.69 12.09
CA VAL A 60 4.23 22.63 11.06
C VAL A 60 4.46 21.24 11.65
N PHE A 61 4.93 21.14 12.88
CA PHE A 61 5.01 19.87 13.60
C PHE A 61 3.69 19.56 14.31
N TYR A 62 3.28 18.31 14.24
CA TYR A 62 2.08 17.79 14.87
C TYR A 62 2.29 16.33 15.29
N PRO A 63 1.59 15.84 16.34
CA PRO A 63 1.58 14.42 16.67
C PRO A 63 0.97 13.60 15.53
N PRO A 64 1.51 12.41 15.23
CA PRO A 64 0.91 11.51 14.24
C PRO A 64 -0.55 11.22 14.57
N TYR A 65 -1.40 11.10 13.55
CA TYR A 65 -2.84 10.81 13.64
C TYR A 65 -3.71 11.88 14.32
N VAL A 66 -3.12 12.93 14.90
CA VAL A 66 -3.86 14.03 15.54
C VAL A 66 -4.07 15.18 14.56
N GLY A 67 -3.05 15.48 13.76
CA GLY A 67 -3.06 16.63 12.85
C GLY A 67 -2.77 17.94 13.57
N TYR A 68 -2.94 19.04 12.85
CA TYR A 68 -2.67 20.37 13.37
C TYR A 68 -3.68 20.80 14.42
N SER A 69 -3.22 21.56 15.43
CA SER A 69 -4.10 22.22 16.38
C SER A 69 -5.06 23.18 15.68
N ASP A 70 -6.33 23.13 16.06
CA ASP A 70 -7.37 24.07 15.63
C ASP A 70 -7.26 25.36 16.45
N ASN A 71 -6.35 26.24 16.03
CA ASN A 71 -6.11 27.52 16.67
C ASN A 71 -6.77 28.65 15.88
N GLN A 72 -7.47 29.53 16.58
CA GLN A 72 -8.04 30.74 15.99
C GLN A 72 -6.99 31.85 15.94
N TYR A 73 -6.55 32.19 14.74
CA TYR A 73 -5.65 33.29 14.47
C TYR A 73 -6.32 34.30 13.53
N ALA A 74 -5.70 35.47 13.35
CA ALA A 74 -6.11 36.40 12.30
C ALA A 74 -6.09 35.71 10.92
N GLU A 75 -7.06 36.03 10.07
CA GLU A 75 -7.27 35.39 8.76
C GLU A 75 -6.01 35.38 7.89
N SER A 76 -5.28 36.50 7.85
CA SER A 76 -4.02 36.63 7.10
C SER A 76 -2.92 35.67 7.59
N PHE A 77 -2.86 35.44 8.89
CA PHE A 77 -1.91 34.49 9.46
C PHE A 77 -2.36 33.05 9.21
N GLN A 78 -3.66 32.76 9.29
CA GLN A 78 -4.18 31.43 8.93
C GLN A 78 -3.90 31.07 7.47
N ASP A 79 -4.05 32.01 6.53
CA ASP A 79 -3.68 31.78 5.12
C ASP A 79 -2.18 31.47 4.98
N THR A 80 -1.33 32.23 5.67
CA THR A 80 0.12 31.97 5.70
C THR A 80 0.43 30.57 6.24
N LEU A 81 -0.22 30.18 7.35
CA LEU A 81 -0.02 28.85 7.94
C LEU A 81 -0.48 27.73 7.00
N ARG A 82 -1.61 27.89 6.31
CA ARG A 82 -2.09 26.89 5.33
C ARG A 82 -1.06 26.67 4.22
N ARG A 83 -0.51 27.74 3.66
CA ARG A 83 0.54 27.67 2.61
C ARG A 83 1.79 26.97 3.12
N VAL A 84 2.30 27.39 4.28
CA VAL A 84 3.53 26.80 4.84
C VAL A 84 3.35 25.33 5.20
N ARG A 85 2.19 24.95 5.76
CA ARG A 85 1.85 23.55 6.06
C ARG A 85 1.72 22.71 4.80
N HIS A 86 1.09 23.25 3.75
CA HIS A 86 1.06 22.58 2.45
C HIS A 86 2.47 22.30 1.93
N ASP A 87 3.33 23.33 1.87
CA ASP A 87 4.68 23.22 1.33
C ASP A 87 5.54 22.25 2.15
N TYR A 88 5.39 22.27 3.46
CA TYR A 88 6.05 21.34 4.37
C TYR A 88 5.65 19.87 4.10
N ASN A 89 4.35 19.57 4.08
CA ASN A 89 3.85 18.22 3.86
C ASN A 89 4.14 17.73 2.43
N ALA A 90 4.05 18.61 1.43
CA ALA A 90 4.37 18.30 0.04
C ALA A 90 5.85 17.92 -0.13
N LEU A 91 6.76 18.71 0.45
CA LEU A 91 8.19 18.40 0.40
C LEU A 91 8.54 17.13 1.16
N LEU A 92 7.88 16.85 2.28
CA LEU A 92 8.09 15.60 2.99
C LEU A 92 7.70 14.38 2.14
N VAL A 93 6.55 14.42 1.48
CA VAL A 93 6.13 13.36 0.53
C VAL A 93 7.15 13.24 -0.61
N GLU A 94 7.56 14.35 -1.23
CA GLU A 94 8.56 14.34 -2.29
C GLU A 94 9.90 13.75 -1.83
N THR A 95 10.33 14.12 -0.63
CA THR A 95 11.56 13.62 0.00
C THR A 95 11.46 12.12 0.23
N PHE A 96 10.31 11.64 0.72
CA PHE A 96 10.06 10.22 0.93
C PHE A 96 10.07 9.45 -0.40
N LEU A 97 9.31 9.92 -1.39
CA LEU A 97 9.24 9.28 -2.71
C LEU A 97 10.62 9.21 -3.39
N THR A 98 11.42 10.26 -3.29
CA THR A 98 12.76 10.32 -3.89
C THR A 98 13.72 9.37 -3.18
N ASN A 99 13.83 9.50 -1.85
CA ASN A 99 14.87 8.82 -1.08
C ASN A 99 14.54 7.36 -0.77
N PHE A 100 13.26 6.99 -0.78
CA PHE A 100 12.82 5.62 -0.54
C PHE A 100 12.24 4.98 -1.80
N THR A 101 11.08 5.42 -2.27
CA THR A 101 10.31 4.68 -3.29
C THR A 101 11.05 4.59 -4.63
N GLN A 102 11.55 5.72 -5.15
CA GLN A 102 12.35 5.76 -6.37
C GLN A 102 13.68 5.05 -6.20
N THR A 103 14.31 5.18 -5.04
CA THR A 103 15.56 4.47 -4.72
C THR A 103 15.37 2.95 -4.70
N PHE A 104 14.25 2.47 -4.16
CA PHE A 104 13.87 1.05 -4.14
C PHE A 104 13.57 0.52 -5.55
N GLN A 105 12.83 1.29 -6.35
CA GLN A 105 12.60 0.99 -7.77
C GLN A 105 13.93 0.92 -8.53
N GLN A 106 14.79 1.92 -8.39
CA GLN A 106 16.07 1.96 -9.10
C GLN A 106 16.96 0.79 -8.71
N TYR A 107 17.06 0.46 -7.41
CA TYR A 107 17.79 -0.72 -6.96
C TYR A 107 17.24 -2.00 -7.60
N SER A 108 15.92 -2.16 -7.68
CA SER A 108 15.30 -3.33 -8.32
C SER A 108 15.69 -3.41 -9.79
N THR A 109 15.54 -2.30 -10.53
CA THR A 109 15.92 -2.17 -11.94
C THR A 109 17.40 -2.51 -12.16
N ASP A 110 18.31 -1.94 -11.37
CA ASP A 110 19.77 -2.15 -11.48
C ASP A 110 20.17 -3.61 -11.28
N ASN A 111 19.38 -4.38 -10.54
CA ASN A 111 19.61 -5.81 -10.29
C ASN A 111 18.75 -6.73 -11.18
N GLY A 112 18.02 -6.17 -12.17
CA GLY A 112 17.19 -6.93 -13.09
C GLY A 112 15.94 -7.54 -12.44
N LEU A 113 15.40 -6.87 -11.41
CA LEU A 113 14.21 -7.26 -10.67
C LEU A 113 13.10 -6.23 -10.90
N MET A 114 11.84 -6.65 -10.77
CA MET A 114 10.71 -5.72 -10.70
C MET A 114 10.53 -5.19 -9.27
N ALA A 115 10.05 -3.95 -9.13
CA ALA A 115 9.60 -3.45 -7.82
C ALA A 115 8.08 -3.62 -7.68
N ARG A 116 7.65 -4.34 -6.65
CA ARG A 116 6.25 -4.45 -6.22
C ARG A 116 6.06 -3.69 -4.92
N TYR A 117 5.09 -2.79 -4.85
CA TYR A 117 4.95 -1.93 -3.69
C TYR A 117 3.51 -1.53 -3.38
N GLN A 118 3.13 -1.68 -2.11
CA GLN A 118 1.91 -1.14 -1.52
C GLN A 118 2.10 0.33 -1.10
N ALA A 119 1.94 1.24 -2.04
CA ALA A 119 2.16 2.67 -1.82
C ALA A 119 0.93 3.41 -1.22
N TYR A 120 0.29 2.78 -0.25
CA TYR A 120 -0.82 3.32 0.54
C TYR A 120 -0.60 2.98 2.02
N GLY A 121 -1.48 3.47 2.89
CA GLY A 121 -1.38 3.28 4.34
C GLY A 121 -1.29 4.60 5.09
N THR A 122 -1.25 4.52 6.41
CA THR A 122 -1.31 5.68 7.30
C THR A 122 -0.08 5.74 8.20
N PRO A 123 0.55 6.93 8.37
CA PRO A 123 0.27 8.20 7.70
C PRO A 123 0.72 8.23 6.22
N PHE A 124 0.03 8.99 5.37
CA PHE A 124 0.15 9.00 3.90
C PHE A 124 1.46 9.61 3.34
N LEU A 125 2.61 9.33 3.95
CA LEU A 125 3.95 9.75 3.50
C LEU A 125 4.26 9.33 2.06
N MET A 126 3.59 8.28 1.57
CA MET A 126 3.76 7.66 0.26
C MET A 126 3.05 8.42 -0.86
N GLY A 127 2.34 9.52 -0.57
CA GLY A 127 1.67 10.34 -1.58
C GLY A 127 0.51 9.66 -2.32
N MET A 128 0.07 8.48 -1.87
CA MET A 128 -0.98 7.63 -2.46
C MET A 128 -0.80 7.40 -3.97
N ILE A 129 -1.42 8.24 -4.82
CA ILE A 129 -1.21 8.20 -6.27
C ILE A 129 0.27 8.37 -6.61
N GLY A 130 0.95 9.37 -6.02
CA GLY A 130 2.35 9.66 -6.31
C GLY A 130 3.26 8.45 -6.10
N GLY A 131 3.04 7.70 -5.02
CA GLY A 131 3.76 6.45 -4.75
C GLY A 131 3.39 5.32 -5.71
N ASN A 132 2.12 5.16 -6.05
CA ASN A 132 1.66 4.11 -6.99
C ASN A 132 2.07 4.36 -8.44
N LEU A 133 2.50 5.58 -8.81
CA LEU A 133 3.07 5.88 -10.13
C LEU A 133 4.51 5.35 -10.32
N ILE A 134 5.19 4.96 -9.24
CA ILE A 134 6.61 4.61 -9.27
C ILE A 134 6.85 3.11 -9.56
N PRO A 135 6.29 2.15 -8.79
CA PRO A 135 6.65 0.74 -8.91
C PRO A 135 6.29 0.15 -10.28
N ASP A 136 6.99 -0.92 -10.67
CA ASP A 136 6.63 -1.73 -11.84
C ASP A 136 5.31 -2.48 -11.65
N ILE A 137 5.06 -2.90 -10.42
CA ILE A 137 3.82 -3.55 -9.99
C ILE A 137 3.26 -2.77 -8.80
N PRO A 138 2.40 -1.76 -9.03
CA PRO A 138 1.64 -1.14 -7.95
C PRO A 138 0.77 -2.21 -7.30
N GLU A 139 0.81 -2.27 -5.97
CA GLU A 139 0.04 -3.25 -5.21
C GLU A 139 -0.93 -2.56 -4.25
N SER A 140 -2.11 -3.16 -4.10
CA SER A 140 -3.12 -2.81 -3.11
C SER A 140 -3.19 -3.86 -1.99
N ASN A 141 -4.13 -3.73 -1.07
CA ASN A 141 -4.66 -4.84 -0.30
C ASN A 141 -6.19 -4.83 -0.27
N ASN A 142 -6.76 -6.01 -0.03
CA ASN A 142 -8.16 -6.16 0.31
C ASN A 142 -8.31 -7.15 1.46
N TRP A 143 -9.13 -6.76 2.41
CA TRP A 143 -9.46 -7.56 3.57
C TRP A 143 -10.91 -7.99 3.46
N ILE A 144 -11.20 -9.18 3.98
CA ILE A 144 -12.52 -9.78 3.85
C ILE A 144 -13.21 -9.83 5.19
N TYR A 145 -12.58 -10.40 6.22
CA TYR A 145 -13.21 -10.51 7.53
C TYR A 145 -12.56 -9.64 8.58
N SER A 146 -13.41 -8.90 9.29
CA SER A 146 -13.10 -8.27 10.56
C SER A 146 -14.23 -8.55 11.58
N ALA A 147 -14.79 -9.76 11.55
CA ALA A 147 -15.89 -10.18 12.42
C ALA A 147 -15.53 -11.47 13.18
N ASP A 148 -16.04 -11.61 14.41
CA ASP A 148 -15.65 -12.70 15.31
C ASP A 148 -16.13 -14.09 14.84
N MET A 149 -15.55 -15.15 15.41
CA MET A 149 -15.89 -16.55 15.10
C MET A 149 -17.35 -16.92 15.39
N GLU A 150 -18.11 -16.13 16.13
CA GLU A 150 -19.54 -16.37 16.39
C GLU A 150 -20.46 -15.58 15.47
N ALA A 151 -19.93 -14.65 14.67
CA ALA A 151 -20.75 -13.80 13.80
C ALA A 151 -21.51 -14.63 12.75
N PRO A 152 -22.82 -14.38 12.55
CA PRO A 152 -23.69 -15.20 11.70
C PRO A 152 -23.41 -15.02 10.19
N SER A 153 -22.73 -13.95 9.79
CA SER A 153 -22.40 -13.68 8.39
C SER A 153 -21.21 -12.74 8.23
N TRP A 154 -20.67 -12.69 7.01
CA TRP A 154 -19.72 -11.67 6.59
C TRP A 154 -20.36 -10.28 6.70
N GLN A 155 -19.67 -9.34 7.35
CA GLN A 155 -20.08 -7.95 7.43
C GLN A 155 -18.97 -7.07 6.87
N TRP A 156 -19.32 -6.25 5.87
CA TRP A 156 -18.41 -5.27 5.30
C TRP A 156 -18.21 -4.13 6.31
N ASN A 157 -16.99 -3.99 6.82
CA ASN A 157 -16.62 -2.80 7.58
C ASN A 157 -16.33 -1.64 6.60
N ILE A 158 -17.32 -0.74 6.44
CA ILE A 158 -17.20 0.45 5.58
C ILE A 158 -16.00 1.32 5.98
N GLY A 159 -15.60 1.29 7.26
CA GLY A 159 -14.51 2.09 7.79
C GLY A 159 -13.11 1.71 7.32
N HIS A 160 -12.87 0.47 6.90
CA HIS A 160 -11.52 0.04 6.49
C HIS A 160 -11.19 0.34 5.02
N GLY A 161 -12.09 0.99 4.28
CA GLY A 161 -11.79 1.50 2.94
C GLY A 161 -11.34 0.42 1.94
N TYR A 162 -11.79 -0.82 2.09
CA TYR A 162 -11.22 -2.02 1.43
C TYR A 162 -10.99 -1.95 -0.08
N MET A 163 -11.74 -1.10 -0.79
CA MET A 163 -11.64 -0.94 -2.25
C MET A 163 -10.98 0.37 -2.68
N ILE A 164 -10.79 1.33 -1.77
CA ILE A 164 -10.18 2.62 -2.13
C ILE A 164 -8.70 2.43 -2.48
N TRP A 165 -8.00 1.54 -1.78
CA TRP A 165 -6.61 1.19 -2.07
C TRP A 165 -6.48 0.58 -3.47
N ASN A 166 -7.43 -0.27 -3.87
CA ASN A 166 -7.43 -0.85 -5.22
C ASN A 166 -7.56 0.25 -6.27
N LEU A 167 -8.44 1.23 -6.06
CA LEU A 167 -8.62 2.35 -6.98
C LEU A 167 -7.35 3.21 -7.09
N TYR A 168 -6.63 3.44 -5.99
CA TYR A 168 -5.35 4.16 -6.01
C TYR A 168 -4.25 3.40 -6.75
N ALA A 169 -4.07 2.11 -6.45
CA ALA A 169 -3.08 1.25 -7.11
C ALA A 169 -3.40 1.12 -8.61
N ALA A 170 -4.67 0.89 -8.96
CA ALA A 170 -5.12 0.78 -10.34
C ALA A 170 -4.97 2.11 -11.09
N ALA A 171 -5.32 3.24 -10.48
CA ALA A 171 -5.11 4.56 -11.10
C ALA A 171 -3.62 4.82 -11.39
N GLY A 172 -2.74 4.57 -10.41
CA GLY A 172 -1.30 4.71 -10.61
C GLY A 172 -0.75 3.80 -11.72
N GLY A 173 -1.16 2.53 -11.70
CA GLY A 173 -0.77 1.56 -12.72
C GLY A 173 -1.24 1.94 -14.12
N HIS A 174 -2.51 2.29 -14.28
CA HIS A 174 -3.07 2.68 -15.58
C HIS A 174 -2.43 3.97 -16.12
N LEU A 175 -2.23 4.99 -15.30
CA LEU A 175 -1.56 6.24 -15.71
C LEU A 175 -0.12 6.03 -16.18
N LYS A 176 0.53 4.96 -15.74
CA LYS A 176 1.91 4.59 -16.09
C LYS A 176 1.99 3.45 -17.09
N GLY A 177 0.86 2.97 -17.61
CA GLY A 177 0.81 1.84 -18.55
C GLY A 177 1.38 0.55 -17.96
N ARG A 178 1.24 0.34 -16.64
CA ARG A 178 1.70 -0.89 -15.98
C ARG A 178 0.78 -2.04 -16.36
N ASN A 179 1.38 -3.13 -16.82
CA ASN A 179 0.63 -4.32 -17.26
C ASN A 179 0.02 -5.10 -16.09
N ILE A 180 0.74 -5.16 -14.96
CA ILE A 180 0.34 -5.89 -13.77
C ILE A 180 0.07 -4.89 -12.65
N ILE A 181 -1.12 -4.97 -12.07
CA ILE A 181 -1.54 -4.24 -10.87
C ILE A 181 -2.04 -5.32 -9.91
N SER A 182 -1.35 -5.47 -8.78
CA SER A 182 -1.60 -6.57 -7.86
C SER A 182 -2.33 -6.16 -6.59
N CYS A 183 -2.79 -7.15 -5.83
CA CYS A 183 -3.43 -6.94 -4.54
C CYS A 183 -3.03 -8.06 -3.59
N GLU A 184 -2.58 -7.70 -2.38
CA GLU A 184 -2.59 -8.60 -1.23
C GLU A 184 -4.04 -8.92 -0.90
N ALA A 185 -4.43 -10.15 -1.14
CA ALA A 185 -5.82 -10.50 -1.28
C ALA A 185 -6.29 -11.47 -0.19
N MET A 186 -7.51 -11.22 0.29
CA MET A 186 -8.20 -12.08 1.27
C MET A 186 -7.65 -12.01 2.70
N THR A 187 -7.04 -10.90 3.10
CA THR A 187 -6.56 -10.69 4.46
C THR A 187 -7.69 -10.82 5.47
N ASN A 188 -7.45 -11.60 6.52
CA ASN A 188 -8.45 -11.92 7.52
C ASN A 188 -7.80 -12.01 8.91
N THR A 189 -8.19 -11.14 9.84
CA THR A 189 -7.68 -11.15 11.23
C THR A 189 -8.64 -11.79 12.23
N LYS A 190 -9.89 -12.09 11.83
CA LYS A 190 -10.92 -12.68 12.70
C LYS A 190 -11.80 -13.62 11.89
N GLY A 191 -12.08 -14.81 12.41
CA GLY A 191 -12.89 -15.77 11.64
C GLY A 191 -12.06 -16.64 10.69
N VAL A 192 -10.80 -16.94 11.02
CA VAL A 192 -9.79 -17.52 10.10
C VAL A 192 -10.26 -18.79 9.37
N PHE A 193 -11.06 -19.64 10.03
CA PHE A 193 -11.56 -20.90 9.47
C PHE A 193 -12.93 -20.80 8.79
N LYS A 194 -13.56 -19.63 8.75
CA LYS A 194 -14.92 -19.46 8.19
C LYS A 194 -14.97 -19.22 6.70
N MET A 195 -13.84 -18.88 6.09
CA MET A 195 -13.83 -18.46 4.70
C MET A 195 -14.16 -19.64 3.78
N SER A 196 -15.14 -19.45 2.89
CA SER A 196 -15.51 -20.38 1.83
C SER A 196 -14.92 -19.95 0.48
N LEU A 197 -14.79 -20.88 -0.47
CA LEU A 197 -14.37 -20.55 -1.85
C LEU A 197 -15.33 -19.58 -2.55
N GLU A 198 -16.62 -19.60 -2.20
CA GLU A 198 -17.59 -18.62 -2.72
C GLU A 198 -17.20 -17.20 -2.32
N GLN A 199 -16.79 -17.00 -1.06
CA GLN A 199 -16.37 -15.70 -0.55
C GLN A 199 -15.02 -15.27 -1.13
N VAL A 200 -14.11 -16.23 -1.36
CA VAL A 200 -12.86 -15.95 -2.10
C VAL A 200 -13.21 -15.40 -3.48
N LYS A 201 -14.11 -16.08 -4.22
CA LYS A 201 -14.56 -15.63 -5.54
C LYS A 201 -15.18 -14.23 -5.49
N GLN A 202 -16.14 -13.99 -4.59
CA GLN A 202 -16.83 -12.69 -4.50
C GLN A 202 -15.86 -11.53 -4.22
N ALA A 203 -14.91 -11.73 -3.32
CA ALA A 203 -13.93 -10.69 -3.02
C ALA A 203 -12.95 -10.44 -4.17
N ASP A 204 -12.58 -11.49 -4.89
CA ASP A 204 -11.71 -11.40 -6.05
C ASP A 204 -12.40 -10.70 -7.24
N ASP A 205 -13.69 -10.96 -7.45
CA ASP A 205 -14.51 -10.24 -8.43
C ASP A 205 -14.50 -8.72 -8.14
N MET A 206 -14.55 -8.33 -6.87
CA MET A 206 -14.44 -6.93 -6.47
C MET A 206 -13.05 -6.34 -6.74
N ASN A 207 -11.98 -7.13 -6.57
CA ASN A 207 -10.63 -6.72 -6.96
C ASN A 207 -10.57 -6.43 -8.47
N PHE A 208 -11.10 -7.32 -9.30
CA PHE A 208 -11.15 -7.12 -10.75
C PHE A 208 -11.98 -5.89 -11.14
N ILE A 209 -13.16 -5.71 -10.55
CA ILE A 209 -14.03 -4.54 -10.79
C ILE A 209 -13.33 -3.23 -10.48
N THR A 210 -12.47 -3.23 -9.45
CA THR A 210 -11.73 -2.05 -9.00
C THR A 210 -10.40 -1.84 -9.74
N GLY A 211 -10.08 -2.69 -10.71
CA GLY A 211 -8.97 -2.52 -11.64
C GLY A 211 -7.71 -3.30 -11.28
N ILE A 212 -7.77 -4.18 -10.27
CA ILE A 212 -6.69 -5.15 -9.99
C ILE A 212 -6.75 -6.25 -11.05
N ASN A 213 -5.59 -6.79 -11.42
CA ASN A 213 -5.51 -7.90 -12.38
C ASN A 213 -4.56 -9.03 -11.95
N HIS A 214 -4.07 -9.01 -10.71
CA HIS A 214 -3.19 -10.04 -10.16
C HIS A 214 -3.38 -10.21 -8.64
N SER A 215 -3.99 -11.30 -8.21
CA SER A 215 -4.26 -11.54 -6.79
C SER A 215 -3.09 -12.28 -6.13
N ILE A 216 -2.68 -11.82 -4.95
CA ILE A 216 -1.61 -12.40 -4.13
C ILE A 216 -2.21 -12.78 -2.79
N LEU A 217 -2.50 -14.06 -2.58
CA LEU A 217 -3.26 -14.51 -1.41
C LEU A 217 -2.51 -14.28 -0.09
N HIS A 218 -3.20 -13.66 0.86
CA HIS A 218 -2.79 -13.44 2.24
C HIS A 218 -3.54 -14.41 3.18
N GLY A 219 -2.89 -15.44 3.71
CA GLY A 219 -1.56 -15.92 3.38
C GLY A 219 -1.50 -17.44 3.49
N TYR A 220 -0.49 -18.05 2.87
CA TYR A 220 -0.19 -19.47 3.06
C TYR A 220 0.82 -19.59 4.21
N ASN A 221 0.31 -19.83 5.42
CA ASN A 221 1.15 -19.88 6.62
C ASN A 221 2.00 -21.17 6.60
N TYR A 222 3.32 -21.03 6.70
CA TYR A 222 4.20 -22.19 6.84
C TYR A 222 3.88 -22.93 8.15
N SER A 223 3.64 -24.23 8.05
CA SER A 223 3.44 -25.13 9.18
C SER A 223 4.29 -26.39 8.97
N PRO A 224 5.23 -26.71 9.87
CA PRO A 224 5.95 -27.97 9.80
C PRO A 224 5.02 -29.13 10.18
N LEU A 225 5.38 -30.36 9.78
CA LEU A 225 4.53 -31.55 9.98
C LEU A 225 4.19 -31.78 11.47
N GLU A 226 5.14 -31.55 12.36
CA GLU A 226 5.00 -31.70 13.80
C GLU A 226 4.03 -30.71 14.46
N ALA A 227 3.67 -29.61 13.78
CA ALA A 227 2.68 -28.66 14.30
C ALA A 227 1.26 -29.26 14.33
N GLY A 228 1.03 -30.35 13.61
CA GLY A 228 -0.28 -31.01 13.53
C GLY A 228 -1.35 -30.09 12.93
N PHE A 229 -2.61 -30.40 13.19
CA PHE A 229 -3.73 -29.56 12.81
C PHE A 229 -4.01 -28.51 13.90
N PRO A 230 -4.23 -27.23 13.57
CA PRO A 230 -4.32 -26.63 12.23
C PRO A 230 -3.00 -25.98 11.75
N GLY A 231 -1.86 -26.40 12.29
CA GLY A 231 -0.57 -25.79 12.02
C GLY A 231 -0.38 -24.44 12.72
N TRP A 232 0.60 -23.67 12.24
CA TRP A 232 0.88 -22.32 12.72
C TRP A 232 0.08 -21.30 11.91
N ILE A 233 -0.73 -20.53 12.61
CA ILE A 233 -1.61 -19.54 12.00
C ILE A 233 -1.41 -18.22 12.72
N ARG A 234 -1.00 -17.20 11.97
CA ARG A 234 -0.99 -15.82 12.48
C ARG A 234 -2.24 -15.07 12.05
N PHE A 235 -2.49 -15.08 10.75
CA PHE A 235 -3.64 -14.44 10.12
C PHE A 235 -4.24 -15.38 9.09
N GLY A 236 -5.53 -15.20 8.87
CA GLY A 236 -6.25 -15.83 7.77
C GLY A 236 -6.10 -15.06 6.46
N ALA A 237 -6.73 -15.56 5.39
CA ALA A 237 -7.57 -16.76 5.39
C ALA A 237 -6.76 -18.07 5.52
N TYR A 238 -7.38 -19.17 5.97
CA TYR A 238 -6.71 -20.46 6.12
C TYR A 238 -6.43 -21.13 4.77
N PHE A 239 -5.58 -20.53 3.92
CA PHE A 239 -5.07 -21.16 2.71
C PHE A 239 -4.04 -22.22 3.12
N SER A 240 -4.51 -23.47 3.21
CA SER A 240 -3.72 -24.62 3.64
C SER A 240 -4.28 -25.88 2.97
N GLU A 241 -3.41 -26.84 2.70
CA GLU A 241 -3.74 -28.18 2.24
C GLU A 241 -4.62 -28.96 3.21
N GLN A 242 -4.63 -28.55 4.49
CA GLN A 242 -5.47 -29.13 5.53
C GLN A 242 -6.87 -28.50 5.58
N ASN A 243 -7.17 -27.50 4.73
CA ASN A 243 -8.49 -26.90 4.64
C ASN A 243 -9.45 -27.81 3.86
N THR A 244 -10.69 -27.93 4.31
CA THR A 244 -11.72 -28.82 3.73
C THR A 244 -12.02 -28.52 2.27
N TRP A 245 -11.88 -27.26 1.84
CA TRP A 245 -12.09 -26.85 0.45
C TRP A 245 -10.83 -26.84 -0.40
N TRP A 246 -9.65 -27.18 0.14
CA TRP A 246 -8.39 -27.22 -0.61
C TRP A 246 -8.43 -28.11 -1.88
N PRO A 247 -9.06 -29.32 -1.86
CA PRO A 247 -9.18 -30.13 -3.07
C PRO A 247 -9.88 -29.41 -4.24
N TYR A 248 -10.70 -28.40 -3.95
CA TYR A 248 -11.44 -27.61 -4.93
C TYR A 248 -10.78 -26.26 -5.24
N PHE A 249 -9.75 -25.85 -4.50
CA PHE A 249 -9.09 -24.55 -4.67
C PHE A 249 -8.60 -24.31 -6.10
N LYS A 250 -8.16 -25.37 -6.79
CA LYS A 250 -7.76 -25.31 -8.21
C LYS A 250 -8.82 -24.69 -9.13
N HIS A 251 -10.11 -24.88 -8.83
CA HIS A 251 -11.19 -24.32 -9.65
C HIS A 251 -11.25 -22.80 -9.54
N TRP A 252 -11.02 -22.27 -8.33
CA TRP A 252 -10.89 -20.83 -8.13
C TRP A 252 -9.59 -20.30 -8.73
N ALA A 253 -8.47 -21.01 -8.55
CA ALA A 253 -7.18 -20.58 -9.12
C ALA A 253 -7.23 -20.49 -10.66
N ASP A 254 -7.83 -21.48 -11.32
CA ASP A 254 -8.06 -21.46 -12.77
C ASP A 254 -8.98 -20.29 -13.19
N TYR A 255 -10.00 -19.97 -12.39
CA TYR A 255 -10.89 -18.85 -12.63
C TYR A 255 -10.15 -17.51 -12.54
N ASN A 256 -9.43 -17.28 -11.44
CA ASN A 256 -8.63 -16.08 -11.23
C ASN A 256 -7.59 -15.92 -12.33
N ALA A 257 -6.85 -16.99 -12.68
CA ALA A 257 -5.82 -16.95 -13.72
C ALA A 257 -6.39 -16.55 -15.10
N ARG A 258 -7.58 -17.05 -15.47
CA ARG A 258 -8.23 -16.65 -16.74
C ARG A 258 -8.62 -15.18 -16.75
N LEU A 259 -9.20 -14.68 -15.66
CA LEU A 259 -9.55 -13.26 -15.55
C LEU A 259 -8.32 -12.36 -15.53
N SER A 260 -7.30 -12.71 -14.75
CA SER A 260 -6.00 -12.05 -14.77
C SER A 260 -5.42 -11.96 -16.17
N TYR A 261 -5.45 -13.06 -16.94
CA TYR A 261 -4.99 -13.06 -18.33
C TYR A 261 -5.80 -12.09 -19.19
N VAL A 262 -7.14 -12.14 -19.13
CA VAL A 262 -8.00 -11.24 -19.91
C VAL A 262 -7.71 -9.77 -19.58
N PHE A 263 -7.65 -9.42 -18.29
CA PHE A 263 -7.47 -8.03 -17.87
C PHE A 263 -6.05 -7.50 -18.12
N GLN A 264 -5.02 -8.35 -18.02
CA GLN A 264 -3.65 -7.97 -18.39
C GLN A 264 -3.48 -7.81 -19.90
N ASN A 265 -4.35 -8.40 -20.72
CA ASN A 265 -4.34 -8.23 -22.19
C ASN A 265 -5.43 -7.26 -22.69
N SER A 266 -6.07 -6.53 -21.78
CA SER A 266 -7.09 -5.52 -22.10
C SER A 266 -6.57 -4.11 -21.83
N GLN A 267 -7.21 -3.12 -22.45
CA GLN A 267 -6.91 -1.71 -22.19
C GLN A 267 -8.02 -1.08 -21.35
N PRO A 268 -7.70 -0.51 -20.16
CA PRO A 268 -8.69 0.13 -19.31
C PRO A 268 -9.28 1.36 -20.01
N GLN A 269 -10.60 1.45 -20.09
CA GLN A 269 -11.30 2.63 -20.61
C GLN A 269 -11.87 3.44 -19.43
N LYS A 270 -11.56 4.74 -19.39
CA LYS A 270 -11.98 5.66 -18.32
C LYS A 270 -12.37 7.00 -18.95
N SER A 271 -13.52 7.55 -18.56
CA SER A 271 -14.01 8.85 -19.06
C SER A 271 -13.94 9.97 -18.02
N ILE A 272 -13.65 9.64 -16.77
CA ILE A 272 -13.67 10.57 -15.63
C ILE A 272 -12.37 10.41 -14.85
N ALA A 273 -11.71 11.53 -14.55
CA ALA A 273 -10.62 11.62 -13.60
C ALA A 273 -11.10 12.41 -12.36
N ILE A 274 -10.88 11.86 -11.17
CA ILE A 274 -11.25 12.50 -9.90
C ILE A 274 -9.98 13.02 -9.25
N LEU A 275 -9.91 14.32 -9.00
CA LEU A 275 -8.84 14.95 -8.24
C LEU A 275 -9.26 15.03 -6.77
N GLY A 276 -8.51 14.34 -5.90
CA GLY A 276 -8.74 14.41 -4.44
C GLY A 276 -8.23 15.71 -3.83
N PRO A 277 -8.79 16.16 -2.69
CA PRO A 277 -8.45 17.43 -2.04
C PRO A 277 -7.14 17.36 -1.23
N ALA A 278 -6.13 16.64 -1.72
CA ALA A 278 -4.91 16.33 -0.96
C ALA A 278 -4.17 17.60 -0.49
N SER A 279 -4.06 18.61 -1.36
CA SER A 279 -3.44 19.89 -1.02
C SER A 279 -4.17 20.62 0.11
N ASP A 280 -5.50 20.63 0.07
CA ASP A 280 -6.31 21.28 1.12
C ASP A 280 -6.16 20.53 2.46
N LEU A 281 -6.18 19.20 2.44
CA LEU A 281 -5.97 18.37 3.62
C LEU A 281 -4.58 18.59 4.23
N TRP A 282 -3.53 18.60 3.41
CA TRP A 282 -2.16 18.85 3.87
C TRP A 282 -1.99 20.25 4.48
N SER A 283 -2.74 21.24 3.99
CA SER A 283 -2.69 22.61 4.52
C SER A 283 -3.42 22.76 5.87
N THR A 284 -4.45 21.94 6.11
CA THR A 284 -5.39 22.11 7.24
C THR A 284 -5.13 21.13 8.37
N VAL A 285 -4.91 19.85 8.04
CA VAL A 285 -4.85 18.75 9.02
C VAL A 285 -3.60 17.88 8.87
N GLY A 286 -2.79 18.09 7.83
CA GLY A 286 -1.59 17.30 7.57
C GLY A 286 -1.91 15.92 7.00
N TRP A 287 -1.15 14.90 7.37
CA TRP A 287 -1.32 13.52 6.90
C TRP A 287 -2.18 12.65 7.81
N ILE A 288 -3.24 13.22 8.38
CA ILE A 288 -4.19 12.39 9.12
C ILE A 288 -4.94 11.51 8.12
N GLY A 289 -4.95 10.20 8.39
CA GLY A 289 -6.05 9.37 7.95
C GLY A 289 -7.31 9.95 8.58
N PHE A 290 -8.39 10.08 7.81
CA PHE A 290 -9.70 10.11 8.47
C PHE A 290 -9.72 8.87 9.37
N PRO A 291 -9.87 9.01 10.71
CA PRO A 291 -10.38 7.88 11.45
C PRO A 291 -11.70 7.60 10.76
N SER A 292 -11.82 6.41 10.19
CA SER A 292 -13.12 5.87 9.91
C SER A 292 -13.95 6.00 11.18
N THR A 293 -14.86 6.97 11.16
CA THR A 293 -15.90 7.12 12.17
C THR A 293 -16.65 5.81 12.32
#